data_AF-A0A1M6RF76-F1
#
_entry.id   AF-A0A1M6RF76-F1
#
_cell.length_a   1.000
_cell.length_b   1.000
_cell.length_c   1.000
_cell.angle_alpha   90.00
_cell.angle_beta   90.00
_cell.angle_gamma   90.00
#
_symmetry.space_group_name_H-M   'P 1'
#
loop_
_entity.id
_entity.type
_entity.pdbx_description
1 polymer ?
#
loop_
_entity_poly.entity_id
_entity_poly.type
_entity_poly.pdbx_seq_one_letter_code
_entity_poly.pdbx_strand_id
1 'polypeptide(L)'
;MDILYSALVFLHMIGLAGIIAGFLMQVMTDNPKSTKVLLHSSLLQLVTGLLLVGVAEMADLGELNHIKIGVKLLIALAVVVVGVLNLRKPARNLAVIAGVLAVVNIGVAVFWG
;
A
#
# COMPACT_ATOMS: atom_id res chain seq x y z
N MET A 1 -13.31 -19.07 3.25
CA MET A 1 -12.60 -17.82 3.61
C MET A 1 -13.48 -17.06 4.57
N ASP A 2 -12.97 -16.75 5.76
CA ASP A 2 -13.66 -15.89 6.73
C ASP A 2 -14.08 -14.56 6.05
N ILE A 3 -15.28 -14.07 6.36
CA ILE A 3 -15.77 -12.77 5.89
C ILE A 3 -14.79 -11.66 6.28
N LEU A 4 -14.16 -11.77 7.46
CA LEU A 4 -13.15 -10.83 7.93
C LEU A 4 -11.94 -10.80 7.00
N TYR A 5 -11.36 -11.96 6.66
CA TYR A 5 -10.21 -12.04 5.76
C TYR A 5 -10.55 -11.46 4.38
N SER A 6 -11.73 -11.78 3.86
CA SER A 6 -12.19 -11.30 2.55
C SER A 6 -12.40 -9.78 2.54
N ALA A 7 -12.98 -9.24 3.61
CA ALA A 7 -13.14 -7.79 3.79
C ALA A 7 -11.78 -7.08 3.89
N LEU A 8 -10.81 -7.66 4.61
CA LEU A 8 -9.46 -7.12 4.71
C LEU A 8 -8.74 -7.12 3.36
N VAL A 9 -8.85 -8.19 2.57
CA VAL A 9 -8.30 -8.24 1.19
C VAL A 9 -8.93 -7.15 0.34
N PHE A 10 -10.25 -7.00 0.39
CA PHE A 10 -10.97 -5.95 -0.33
C PHE A 10 -10.45 -4.55 0.05
N LEU A 11 -10.38 -4.23 1.34
CA LEU A 11 -9.84 -2.94 1.81
C LEU A 11 -8.38 -2.75 1.42
N HIS A 12 -7.58 -3.82 1.42
CA HIS A 12 -6.20 -3.79 0.94
C HIS A 12 -6.09 -3.56 -0.57
N MET A 13 -7.10 -3.90 -1.37
CA MET A 13 -7.11 -3.51 -2.79
C MET A 13 -7.53 -2.05 -2.97
N ILE A 14 -8.45 -1.56 -2.13
CA ILE A 14 -8.87 -0.15 -2.14
C ILE A 14 -7.72 0.78 -1.71
N GLY A 15 -6.95 0.41 -0.69
CA GLY A 15 -5.77 1.17 -0.29
C GLY A 15 -4.76 1.29 -1.43
N LEU A 16 -4.49 0.20 -2.15
CA LEU A 16 -3.61 0.18 -3.31
C LEU A 16 -4.13 1.12 -4.41
N ALA A 17 -5.41 0.97 -4.79
CA ALA A 17 -6.04 1.81 -5.80
C ALA A 17 -5.97 3.29 -5.42
N GLY A 18 -6.15 3.61 -4.14
CA GLY A 18 -6.04 4.97 -3.63
C GLY A 18 -4.62 5.55 -3.69
N ILE A 19 -3.57 4.75 -3.48
CA ILE A 19 -2.18 5.19 -3.65
C ILE A 19 -1.93 5.57 -5.12
N ILE A 20 -2.35 4.70 -6.05
CA ILE A 20 -2.22 4.96 -7.50
C ILE A 20 -3.03 6.19 -7.91
N ALA A 21 -4.25 6.33 -7.41
CA ALA A 21 -5.08 7.51 -7.66
C ALA A 21 -4.42 8.79 -7.14
N GLY A 22 -3.93 8.79 -5.90
CA GLY A 22 -3.21 9.94 -5.31
C GLY A 22 -1.97 10.33 -6.12
N PHE A 23 -1.17 9.34 -6.52
CA PHE A 23 -0.03 9.53 -7.42
C PHE A 23 -0.43 10.18 -8.75
N LEU A 24 -1.40 9.61 -9.46
CA LEU A 24 -1.83 10.10 -10.78
C LEU A 24 -2.47 11.49 -10.68
N MET A 25 -3.30 11.73 -9.67
CA MET A 25 -3.90 13.05 -9.41
C MET A 25 -2.84 14.13 -9.26
N GLN A 26 -1.75 13.86 -8.53
CA GLN A 26 -0.67 14.83 -8.38
C GLN A 26 0.09 15.02 -9.69
N VAL A 27 0.45 13.93 -10.38
CA VAL A 27 1.33 14.00 -11.57
C VAL A 27 0.63 14.54 -12.81
N MET A 28 -0.67 14.28 -12.96
CA MET A 28 -1.46 14.68 -14.13
C MET A 28 -2.15 16.02 -13.96
N THR A 29 -2.55 16.37 -12.73
CA THR A 29 -3.42 17.55 -12.49
C THR A 29 -2.93 18.48 -11.39
N ASP A 30 -1.79 18.17 -10.73
CA ASP A 30 -1.29 18.90 -9.55
C ASP A 30 -2.39 19.13 -8.49
N ASN A 31 -3.31 18.18 -8.34
CA ASN A 31 -4.45 18.35 -7.46
C ASN A 31 -3.98 18.47 -5.99
N PRO A 32 -4.35 19.53 -5.26
CA PRO A 32 -3.86 19.75 -3.89
C PRO A 32 -4.34 18.70 -2.88
N LYS A 33 -5.41 17.96 -3.19
CA LYS A 33 -5.90 16.85 -2.34
C LYS A 33 -5.11 15.55 -2.54
N SER A 34 -4.31 15.45 -3.60
CA SER A 34 -3.56 14.24 -3.96
C SER A 34 -2.66 13.73 -2.84
N THR A 35 -1.95 14.60 -2.14
CA THR A 35 -1.03 14.25 -1.06
C THR A 35 -1.74 13.61 0.13
N LYS A 36 -2.94 14.11 0.48
CA LYS A 36 -3.80 13.52 1.52
C LYS A 36 -4.37 12.18 1.09
N VAL A 37 -4.82 12.06 -0.16
CA VAL A 37 -5.32 10.79 -0.71
C VAL A 37 -4.21 9.74 -0.64
N LEU A 38 -3.02 10.06 -1.16
CA LEU A 38 -1.87 9.16 -1.17
C LEU A 38 -1.50 8.71 0.25
N LEU A 39 -1.39 9.63 1.21
CA LEU A 39 -1.04 9.28 2.58
C LEU A 39 -2.09 8.38 3.24
N HIS A 40 -3.37 8.76 3.23
CA HIS A 40 -4.41 7.94 3.88
C HIS A 40 -4.54 6.57 3.23
N SER A 41 -4.44 6.49 1.91
CA SER A 41 -4.44 5.22 1.20
C SER A 41 -3.22 4.36 1.52
N SER A 42 -2.03 4.95 1.67
CA SER A 42 -0.83 4.23 2.12
C SER A 42 -0.94 3.68 3.54
N LEU A 43 -1.57 4.44 4.46
CA LEU A 43 -1.82 4.00 5.83
C LEU A 43 -2.87 2.88 5.87
N LEU A 44 -3.97 3.03 5.12
CA LEU A 44 -4.98 1.97 4.97
C LEU A 44 -4.33 0.69 4.44
N GLN A 45 -3.47 0.80 3.42
CA GLN A 45 -2.76 -0.33 2.83
C GLN A 45 -1.86 -1.02 3.84
N LEU A 46 -1.09 -0.25 4.61
CA LEU A 46 -0.18 -0.78 5.62
C LEU A 46 -0.95 -1.52 6.73
N VAL A 47 -1.98 -0.88 7.30
CA VAL A 47 -2.78 -1.46 8.39
C VAL A 47 -3.49 -2.72 7.94
N THR A 48 -4.17 -2.69 6.78
CA THR A 48 -4.85 -3.87 6.24
C THR A 48 -3.86 -4.99 5.90
N GLY A 49 -2.67 -4.67 5.42
CA GLY A 49 -1.61 -5.65 5.15
C GLY A 49 -1.14 -6.37 6.42
N LEU A 50 -0.92 -5.62 7.51
CA LEU A 50 -0.56 -6.20 8.81
C LEU A 50 -1.69 -7.07 9.38
N LEU A 51 -2.94 -6.62 9.28
CA LEU A 51 -4.10 -7.39 9.72
C LEU A 51 -4.27 -8.68 8.90
N LEU A 52 -4.04 -8.63 7.59
CA LEU A 52 -4.11 -9.83 6.73
C LEU A 52 -3.10 -10.88 7.16
N VAL A 53 -1.87 -10.49 7.46
CA VAL A 53 -0.85 -11.41 7.98
C VAL A 53 -1.30 -11.96 9.33
N GLY A 54 -1.70 -11.10 10.27
CA GLY A 54 -2.14 -11.54 11.60
C GLY A 54 -3.31 -12.52 11.56
N VAL A 55 -4.33 -12.26 10.73
CA VAL A 55 -5.47 -13.17 10.55
C VAL A 55 -5.04 -14.47 9.90
N ALA A 56 -4.17 -14.43 8.89
CA ALA A 56 -3.68 -15.63 8.21
C ALA A 56 -2.87 -16.55 9.14
N GLU A 57 -2.04 -15.98 10.01
CA GLU A 57 -1.29 -16.71 11.05
C GLU A 57 -2.24 -17.31 12.10
N MET A 58 -3.23 -16.54 12.58
CA MET A 58 -4.16 -16.99 13.62
C MET A 58 -5.11 -18.10 13.14
N ALA A 59 -5.53 -18.03 11.88
CA ALA A 59 -6.47 -18.97 11.29
C ALA A 59 -5.78 -20.16 10.59
N ASP A 60 -4.45 -20.29 10.72
CA ASP A 60 -3.63 -21.35 10.13
C ASP A 60 -3.94 -21.56 8.64
N LEU A 61 -4.02 -20.46 7.87
CA LEU A 61 -4.45 -20.47 6.47
C LEU A 61 -3.37 -21.01 5.50
N GLY A 62 -2.31 -21.62 6.02
CA GLY A 62 -1.21 -22.23 5.28
C GLY A 62 0.16 -21.59 5.60
N GLU A 63 1.22 -22.19 5.05
CA GLU A 63 2.59 -21.68 5.23
C GLU A 63 2.75 -20.30 4.59
N LEU A 64 3.06 -19.31 5.43
CA LEU A 64 3.31 -17.94 4.99
C LEU A 64 4.80 -17.75 4.68
N ASN A 65 5.09 -17.27 3.48
CA ASN A 65 6.44 -16.85 3.12
C ASN A 65 6.77 -15.52 3.82
N HIS A 66 7.33 -15.61 5.03
CA HIS A 66 7.67 -14.43 5.84
C HIS A 66 8.72 -13.52 5.19
N ILE A 67 9.57 -14.04 4.29
CA ILE A 67 10.52 -13.23 3.52
C ILE A 67 9.74 -12.33 2.55
N LYS A 68 8.82 -12.91 1.78
CA LYS A 68 7.92 -12.16 0.89
C LYS A 68 7.12 -11.12 1.66
N ILE A 69 6.58 -11.48 2.83
CA ILE A 69 5.83 -10.55 3.70
C ILE A 69 6.74 -9.41 4.18
N GLY A 70 7.94 -9.72 4.66
CA GLY A 70 8.92 -8.72 5.12
C GLY A 70 9.29 -7.71 4.03
N VAL A 71 9.53 -8.18 2.80
CA VAL A 71 9.79 -7.31 1.64
C VAL A 71 8.60 -6.39 1.36
N LYS A 72 7.37 -6.92 1.32
CA LYS A 72 6.16 -6.12 1.08
C LYS A 72 5.93 -5.09 2.19
N LEU A 73 6.23 -5.46 3.44
CA LEU A 73 6.14 -4.56 4.60
C LEU A 73 7.14 -3.40 4.46
N LEU A 74 8.39 -3.68 4.10
CA LEU A 74 9.40 -2.65 3.88
C LEU A 74 8.99 -1.68 2.78
N ILE A 75 8.47 -2.19 1.65
CA ILE A 75 7.98 -1.33 0.56
C ILE A 75 6.78 -0.49 1.04
N ALA A 76 5.82 -1.09 1.75
CA ALA A 76 4.66 -0.37 2.27
C ALA A 76 5.07 0.75 3.24
N LEU A 77 6.03 0.51 4.14
CA LEU A 77 6.58 1.53 5.03
C LEU A 77 7.27 2.65 4.25
N ALA A 78 8.04 2.32 3.21
CA ALA A 78 8.67 3.32 2.35
C ALA A 78 7.62 4.21 1.67
N VAL A 79 6.51 3.64 1.17
CA VAL A 79 5.40 4.42 0.59
C VAL A 79 4.78 5.37 1.62
N VAL A 80 4.55 4.90 2.85
CA VAL A 80 4.02 5.77 3.93
C VAL A 80 4.97 6.92 4.24
N VAL A 81 6.28 6.65 4.38
CA VAL A 81 7.30 7.69 4.62
C VAL A 81 7.29 8.71 3.50
N VAL A 82 7.32 8.27 2.24
CA VAL A 82 7.24 9.16 1.08
C VAL A 82 5.93 9.96 1.08
N GLY A 83 4.81 9.35 1.44
CA GLY A 83 3.52 10.02 1.59
C GLY A 83 3.54 11.12 2.64
N VAL A 84 4.18 10.89 3.79
CA VAL A 84 4.36 11.92 4.84
C VAL A 84 5.23 13.07 4.34
N LEU A 85 6.35 12.77 3.68
CA LEU A 85 7.24 13.78 3.09
C LEU A 85 6.50 14.62 2.05
N ASN A 86 5.73 13.97 1.18
CA ASN A 86 4.95 14.61 0.14
C ASN A 86 3.78 15.45 0.70
N LEU A 87 3.19 15.05 1.84
CA LEU A 87 2.20 15.89 2.52
C LEU A 87 2.82 17.16 3.10
N ARG A 88 4.02 17.05 3.69
CA ARG A 88 4.73 18.19 4.30
C ARG A 88 5.28 19.17 3.26
N LYS A 89 5.88 18.65 2.20
CA LYS A 89 6.47 19.43 1.11
C LYS A 89 6.12 18.76 -0.21
N PRO A 90 4.94 19.08 -0.79
CA PRO A 90 4.47 18.45 -2.02
C PRO A 90 5.49 18.57 -3.13
N ALA A 91 5.87 17.43 -3.70
CA ALA A 91 6.82 17.39 -4.79
C ALA A 91 6.49 16.25 -5.76
N ARG A 92 6.50 16.56 -7.05
CA ARG A 92 6.10 15.62 -8.11
C ARG A 92 6.92 14.33 -8.09
N ASN A 93 8.22 14.43 -7.81
CA ASN A 93 9.11 13.27 -7.67
C ASN A 93 8.70 12.35 -6.51
N LEU A 94 8.26 12.90 -5.37
CA LEU A 94 7.79 12.08 -4.24
C LEU A 94 6.52 11.31 -4.60
N ALA A 95 5.59 11.94 -5.33
CA ALA A 95 4.40 11.26 -5.85
C ALA A 95 4.78 10.09 -6.77
N VAL A 96 5.71 10.32 -7.70
CA VAL A 96 6.22 9.30 -8.63
C VAL A 96 6.88 8.15 -7.89
N ILE A 97 7.75 8.44 -6.90
CA ILE A 97 8.40 7.43 -6.09
C ILE A 97 7.37 6.56 -5.37
N ALA A 98 6.37 7.17 -4.73
CA ALA A 98 5.29 6.42 -4.06
C ALA A 98 4.48 5.55 -5.03
N GLY A 99 4.14 6.07 -6.22
CA GLY A 99 3.44 5.32 -7.26
C GLY A 99 4.24 4.12 -7.77
N VAL A 100 5.53 4.33 -8.08
CA VAL A 100 6.43 3.25 -8.53
C VAL A 100 6.60 2.19 -7.45
N LEU A 101 6.83 2.58 -6.20
CA LEU A 101 6.93 1.64 -5.08
C LEU A 101 5.64 0.84 -4.90
N ALA A 102 4.47 1.45 -5.07
CA ALA A 102 3.20 0.73 -5.03
C ALA A 102 3.10 -0.32 -6.15
N VAL A 103 3.49 0.02 -7.39
CA VAL A 103 3.53 -0.93 -8.52
C VAL A 103 4.52 -2.07 -8.27
N VAL A 104 5.71 -1.76 -7.75
CA VAL A 104 6.68 -2.79 -7.36
C VAL A 104 6.10 -3.70 -6.29
N ASN A 105 5.38 -3.16 -5.30
CA ASN A 105 4.73 -3.97 -4.26
C ASN A 105 3.66 -4.91 -4.82
N ILE A 106 2.91 -4.49 -5.85
CA ILE A 106 1.99 -5.36 -6.61
C ILE A 106 2.79 -6.47 -7.31
N GLY A 107 3.89 -6.12 -7.98
CA GLY A 107 4.75 -7.08 -8.65
C GLY A 107 5.26 -8.16 -7.68
N VAL A 108 5.73 -7.76 -6.51
CA VAL A 108 6.12 -8.69 -5.43
C VAL A 108 4.93 -9.52 -4.96
N ALA A 109 3.73 -8.94 -4.87
CA ALA A 109 2.55 -9.69 -4.46
C ALA A 109 2.20 -10.81 -5.45
N VAL A 110 2.22 -10.50 -6.75
CA VAL A 110 1.67 -11.32 -7.83
C VAL A 110 2.70 -12.29 -8.40
N PHE A 111 3.93 -11.85 -8.63
CA PHE A 111 4.94 -12.62 -9.37
C PHE A 111 5.92 -13.38 -8.48
N TRP A 112 6.01 -13.05 -7.18
CA TRP A 112 6.86 -13.78 -6.24
C TRP A 112 6.09 -15.00 -5.70
N GLY A 113 6.54 -16.21 -6.05
CA GLY A 113 6.06 -17.49 -5.49
C GLY A 113 6.59 -17.75 -4.08
#